data_AF-A0A090RXG8-F1
#
_entry.id   AF-A0A090RXG8-F1
#
_cell.length_a   1.000
_cell.length_b   1.000
_cell.length_c   1.000
_cell.angle_alpha   90.00
_cell.angle_beta   90.00
_cell.angle_gamma   90.00
#
_symmetry.space_group_name_H-M   'P 1'
#
loop_
_entity.id
_entity.type
_entity.pdbx_description
1 polymer ?
#
loop_
_entity_poly.entity_id
_entity_poly.type
_entity_poly.pdbx_seq_one_letter_code
_entity_poly.pdbx_strand_id
1 'polypeptide(L)'
;MNTTTERLPYTQPKEWLSVTFNWIGKILFHTVLIGCAFLSIFPFLWSAILSTRLREHIFTSDISLKLGGALFENYELLTEALPFWTSMMNSIQVTVLGTVTSILFCAMGGYAFAVYTFRGKNAIFATMLASMMVPPVLGLIPYYLIIQFLGLLDTHLAIWSRLQLRPLPSF
;
A
#
# COMPACT_ATOMS: atom_id res chain seq x y z
N MET A 1 -57.19 -23.77 14.79
CA MET A 1 -56.25 -23.39 13.74
C MET A 1 -55.38 -22.27 14.32
N ASN A 2 -54.26 -22.63 14.94
CA ASN A 2 -53.46 -21.74 15.79
C ASN A 2 -52.02 -21.83 15.28
N THR A 3 -51.58 -20.87 14.46
CA THR A 3 -50.21 -20.80 13.95
C THR A 3 -49.40 -19.88 14.85
N THR A 4 -48.68 -20.49 15.80
CA THR A 4 -47.70 -19.84 16.67
C THR A 4 -46.54 -19.29 15.84
N THR A 5 -46.53 -17.97 15.64
CA THR A 5 -45.33 -17.24 15.23
C THR A 5 -44.36 -17.22 16.42
N GLU A 6 -43.43 -18.18 16.47
CA GLU A 6 -42.25 -18.08 17.35
C GLU A 6 -41.47 -16.82 16.97
N ARG A 7 -41.60 -15.75 17.77
CA ARG A 7 -40.69 -14.62 17.70
C ARG A 7 -39.36 -15.08 18.28
N LEU A 8 -38.35 -15.20 17.43
CA LEU A 8 -36.97 -15.35 17.88
C LEU A 8 -36.65 -14.24 18.89
N PRO A 9 -35.98 -14.55 20.02
CA PRO A 9 -35.66 -13.54 21.02
C PRO A 9 -34.75 -12.47 20.41
N TYR A 10 -35.22 -11.23 20.42
CA TYR A 10 -34.38 -10.06 20.12
C TYR A 10 -33.22 -10.05 21.10
N THR A 11 -32.02 -10.46 20.64
CA THR A 11 -30.82 -10.41 21.45
C THR A 11 -30.53 -8.96 21.80
N GLN A 12 -30.65 -8.62 23.09
CA GLN A 12 -30.28 -7.32 23.66
C GLN A 12 -28.90 -6.89 23.12
N PRO A 13 -28.72 -5.62 22.71
CA PRO A 13 -27.41 -5.14 22.26
C PRO A 13 -26.40 -5.33 23.39
N LYS A 14 -25.37 -6.12 23.11
CA LYS A 14 -24.44 -6.60 24.13
C LYS A 14 -23.67 -5.41 24.74
N GLU A 15 -23.79 -5.23 26.06
CA GLU A 15 -23.21 -4.12 26.84
C GLU A 15 -21.66 -4.07 26.85
N TRP A 16 -20.94 -5.09 26.36
CA TRP A 16 -19.46 -5.08 26.33
C TRP A 16 -18.85 -4.06 25.35
N LEU A 17 -19.67 -3.34 24.57
CA LEU A 17 -19.23 -2.22 23.73
C LEU A 17 -19.12 -0.88 24.46
N SER A 18 -19.66 -0.75 25.68
CA SER A 18 -19.52 0.47 26.47
C SER A 18 -18.27 0.40 27.35
N VAL A 19 -17.10 0.45 26.72
CA VAL A 19 -15.93 0.99 27.41
C VAL A 19 -16.31 2.43 27.76
N THR A 20 -16.83 2.65 28.97
CA THR A 20 -17.23 3.96 29.49
C THR A 20 -15.97 4.75 29.77
N PHE A 21 -15.34 5.19 28.69
CA PHE A 21 -14.11 5.93 28.73
C PHE A 21 -14.38 7.25 29.48
N ASN A 22 -13.72 7.43 30.63
CA ASN A 22 -13.78 8.66 31.41
C ASN A 22 -13.48 9.86 30.50
N TRP A 23 -14.30 10.92 30.56
CA TRP A 23 -14.19 12.11 29.69
C TRP A 23 -12.75 12.66 29.58
N ILE A 24 -11.98 12.60 30.67
CA ILE A 24 -10.55 12.96 30.74
C ILE A 24 -9.71 12.17 29.74
N GLY A 25 -9.82 10.85 29.70
CA GLY A 25 -8.98 10.11 28.79
C GLY A 25 -9.57 9.99 27.37
N LYS A 26 -10.86 10.29 27.17
CA LYS A 26 -11.35 10.61 25.82
C LYS A 26 -10.60 11.83 25.30
N ILE A 27 -10.50 12.90 26.08
CA ILE A 27 -9.74 14.10 25.70
C ILE A 27 -8.28 13.75 25.45
N LEU A 28 -7.62 13.01 26.35
CA LEU A 28 -6.23 12.57 26.16
C LEU A 28 -6.04 11.78 24.86
N PHE A 29 -6.92 10.82 24.59
CA PHE A 29 -6.89 10.00 23.38
C PHE A 29 -7.06 10.85 22.10
N HIS A 30 -8.01 11.79 22.10
CA HIS A 30 -8.22 12.69 20.96
C HIS A 30 -7.04 13.65 20.77
N THR A 31 -6.46 14.18 21.85
CA THR A 31 -5.27 15.04 21.77
C THR A 31 -4.08 14.30 21.17
N VAL A 32 -3.84 13.05 21.58
CA VAL A 32 -2.77 12.21 21.00
C VAL A 32 -3.05 11.91 19.52
N LEU A 33 -4.28 11.56 19.16
CA LEU A 33 -4.68 11.33 17.77
C LEU A 33 -4.46 12.57 16.89
N ILE A 34 -4.86 13.75 17.36
CA ILE A 34 -4.64 15.02 16.65
C ILE A 34 -3.15 15.30 16.48
N GLY A 35 -2.34 15.06 17.52
CA GLY A 35 -0.89 15.20 17.45
C GLY A 35 -0.26 14.26 16.41
N CYS A 36 -0.65 12.98 16.40
CA CYS A 36 -0.19 12.00 15.41
C CYS A 36 -0.63 12.36 13.99
N ALA A 37 -1.88 12.82 13.81
CA ALA A 37 -2.38 13.28 12.53
C ALA A 37 -1.57 14.47 11.99
N PHE A 38 -1.27 15.44 12.86
CA PHE A 38 -0.47 16.60 12.48
C PHE A 38 0.97 16.22 12.12
N LEU A 39 1.60 15.34 12.90
CA LEU A 39 2.95 14.84 12.60
C LEU A 39 3.00 14.09 11.27
N SER A 40 1.95 13.33 10.94
CA SER A 40 1.86 12.58 9.70
C SER A 40 1.61 13.47 8.48
N ILE A 41 0.79 14.52 8.60
CA ILE A 41 0.46 15.41 7.48
C ILE A 41 1.56 16.43 7.18
N PHE A 42 2.34 16.80 8.20
CA PHE A 42 3.42 17.77 8.11
C PHE A 42 4.41 17.52 6.96
N PRO A 43 5.01 16.33 6.76
CA PRO A 43 5.96 16.09 5.66
C PRO A 43 5.32 16.25 4.28
N PHE A 44 4.03 15.95 4.12
CA PHE A 44 3.32 16.14 2.86
C PHE A 44 3.08 17.62 2.56
N LEU A 45 2.65 18.38 3.57
CA LEU A 45 2.49 19.83 3.43
C LEU A 45 3.82 20.52 3.14
N TRP A 46 4.89 20.09 3.82
CA TRP A 46 6.23 20.61 3.59
C TRP A 46 6.68 20.33 2.15
N SER A 47 6.55 19.09 1.68
CA SER A 47 6.86 18.72 0.29
C SER A 47 6.07 19.54 -0.74
N ALA A 48 4.78 19.77 -0.50
CA ALA A 48 3.93 20.58 -1.37
C ALA A 48 4.34 22.06 -1.39
N ILE A 49 4.81 22.62 -0.28
CA ILE A 49 5.34 23.99 -0.26
C ILE A 49 6.67 24.06 -1.00
N LEU A 50 7.57 23.09 -0.81
CA LEU A 50 8.89 23.09 -1.48
C LEU A 50 8.78 22.97 -2.99
N SER A 51 7.78 22.25 -3.53
CA SER A 51 7.57 22.16 -4.98
C SER A 51 7.26 23.51 -5.64
N THR A 52 6.77 24.49 -4.87
CA THR A 52 6.47 25.86 -5.36
C THR A 52 7.66 26.82 -5.32
N ARG A 53 8.80 26.38 -4.76
CA ARG A 53 9.98 27.23 -4.54
C ARG A 53 11.12 26.90 -5.50
N LEU A 54 11.92 27.91 -5.82
CA LEU A 54 13.15 27.74 -6.58
C LEU A 54 14.20 26.97 -5.76
N ARG A 55 15.03 26.18 -6.46
CA ARG A 55 16.09 25.37 -5.87
C ARG A 55 17.02 26.16 -4.95
N GLU A 56 17.30 27.41 -5.29
CA GLU A 56 18.17 28.31 -4.52
C GLU A 56 17.61 28.64 -3.12
N HIS A 57 16.28 28.74 -3.00
CA HIS A 57 15.59 29.03 -1.74
C HIS A 57 15.34 27.78 -0.87
N ILE A 58 15.56 26.58 -1.41
CA ILE A 58 15.38 25.31 -0.68
C ILE A 58 16.57 25.02 0.24
N PHE A 59 17.78 25.44 -0.16
CA PHE A 59 19.02 25.20 0.62
C PHE A 59 19.38 26.35 1.57
N THR A 60 18.68 27.48 1.50
CA THR A 60 18.77 28.55 2.49
C THR A 60 17.92 28.24 3.72
N SER A 61 18.42 28.58 4.91
CA SER A 61 17.86 28.28 6.24
C SER A 61 16.53 28.95 6.58
N ASP A 62 15.77 29.44 5.59
CA ASP A 62 14.56 30.21 5.81
C ASP A 62 13.32 29.29 5.85
N ILE A 63 13.02 28.79 7.05
CA ILE A 63 11.83 27.96 7.33
C ILE A 63 10.60 28.86 7.25
N SER A 64 10.13 29.08 6.02
CA SER A 64 8.91 29.83 5.74
C SER A 64 7.84 28.85 5.23
N LEU A 65 6.62 28.94 5.75
CA LEU A 65 5.47 28.15 5.30
C LEU A 65 4.71 28.82 4.13
N LYS A 66 5.27 29.89 3.54
CA LYS A 66 4.65 30.59 2.41
C LYS A 66 4.82 29.81 1.11
N LEU A 67 3.75 29.73 0.32
CA LEU A 67 3.85 29.26 -1.07
C LEU A 67 4.75 30.20 -1.87
N GLY A 68 5.64 29.62 -2.68
CA GLY A 68 6.45 30.34 -3.65
C GLY A 68 5.67 30.65 -4.94
N GLY A 69 6.27 31.45 -5.82
CA GLY A 69 5.69 31.84 -7.12
C GLY A 69 6.16 31.02 -8.32
N ALA A 70 7.08 30.06 -8.13
CA ALA A 70 7.81 29.39 -9.21
C ALA A 70 7.27 27.99 -9.56
N LEU A 71 6.01 27.68 -9.21
CA LEU A 71 5.42 26.35 -9.44
C LEU A 71 5.40 25.98 -10.93
N PHE A 72 5.02 26.92 -11.81
CA PHE A 72 4.94 26.66 -13.25
C PHE A 72 6.32 26.45 -13.87
N GLU A 73 7.31 27.27 -13.48
CA GLU A 73 8.69 27.16 -13.94
C GLU A 73 9.31 25.82 -13.52
N ASN A 74 9.10 25.40 -12.26
CA ASN A 74 9.53 24.09 -11.78
C ASN A 74 8.88 22.92 -12.54
N TYR A 75 7.61 23.07 -12.94
CA TYR A 75 6.90 22.05 -13.70
C TYR A 75 7.45 21.94 -15.13
N GLU A 76 7.71 23.06 -15.79
CA GLU A 76 8.28 23.10 -17.14
C GLU A 76 9.69 22.47 -17.14
N LEU A 77 10.54 22.89 -16.20
CA LEU A 77 11.87 22.30 -15.98
C LEU A 77 11.81 20.79 -15.70
N LEU A 78 10.81 20.31 -14.96
CA LEU A 78 10.61 18.88 -14.70
C LEU A 78 10.30 18.11 -15.99
N THR A 79 9.41 18.65 -16.82
CA THR A 79 9.02 18.01 -18.08
C THR A 79 10.10 18.06 -19.15
N GLU A 80 10.99 19.06 -19.12
CA GLU A 80 12.17 19.13 -20.00
C GLU A 80 13.29 18.18 -19.55
N ALA A 81 13.55 18.10 -18.24
CA ALA A 81 14.65 17.31 -17.70
C ALA A 81 14.39 15.79 -17.78
N LEU A 82 13.13 15.36 -17.69
CA LEU A 82 12.75 13.96 -17.60
C LEU A 82 11.44 13.70 -18.36
N PRO A 83 11.26 12.52 -18.99
CA PRO A 83 9.99 12.11 -19.56
C PRO A 83 9.00 11.73 -18.45
N PHE A 84 8.55 12.73 -17.69
CA PHE A 84 7.75 12.59 -16.48
C PHE A 84 6.43 11.84 -16.76
N TRP A 85 5.69 12.27 -17.78
CA TRP A 85 4.39 11.67 -18.10
C TRP A 85 4.50 10.22 -18.57
N THR A 86 5.51 9.90 -19.38
CA THR A 86 5.78 8.52 -19.80
C THR A 86 6.11 7.63 -18.60
N SER A 87 6.96 8.12 -17.69
CA SER A 87 7.35 7.39 -16.49
C SER A 87 6.18 7.18 -15.51
N MET A 88 5.32 8.20 -15.37
CA MET A 88 4.07 8.12 -14.61
C MET A 88 3.13 7.06 -15.20
N MET A 89 2.93 7.08 -16.52
CA MET A 89 2.03 6.15 -17.20
C MET A 89 2.53 4.71 -17.12
N ASN A 90 3.84 4.48 -17.27
CA ASN A 90 4.46 3.17 -17.08
C ASN A 90 4.20 2.65 -15.65
N SER A 91 4.35 3.50 -14.63
CA SER A 91 4.11 3.12 -13.23
C SER A 91 2.65 2.73 -12.97
N ILE A 92 1.72 3.49 -13.54
CA ILE A 92 0.28 3.19 -13.46
C ILE A 92 -0.04 1.85 -14.12
N GLN A 93 0.45 1.63 -15.35
CA GLN A 93 0.23 0.38 -16.09
C GLN A 93 0.74 -0.83 -15.33
N VAL A 94 1.99 -0.77 -14.84
CA VAL A 94 2.62 -1.85 -14.07
C VAL A 94 1.81 -2.15 -12.81
N THR A 95 1.40 -1.11 -12.07
CA THR A 95 0.66 -1.27 -10.81
C THR A 95 -0.71 -1.88 -11.05
N VAL A 96 -1.48 -1.36 -12.01
CA VAL A 96 -2.84 -1.86 -12.30
C VAL A 96 -2.79 -3.32 -12.74
N LEU A 97 -1.92 -3.68 -13.69
CA LEU A 97 -1.78 -5.05 -14.16
C LEU A 97 -1.33 -5.99 -13.02
N GLY A 98 -0.41 -5.54 -12.19
CA GLY A 98 0.04 -6.28 -11.02
C GLY A 98 -1.06 -6.54 -10.00
N THR A 99 -1.82 -5.51 -9.64
CA THR A 99 -2.91 -5.62 -8.66
C THR A 99 -4.01 -6.53 -9.18
N VAL A 100 -4.43 -6.39 -10.44
CA VAL A 100 -5.49 -7.23 -11.03
C VAL A 100 -5.07 -8.70 -11.04
N THR A 101 -3.87 -9.01 -11.53
CA THR A 101 -3.36 -10.39 -11.56
C THR A 101 -3.19 -10.97 -10.15
N SER A 102 -2.61 -10.21 -9.23
CA SER A 102 -2.44 -10.62 -7.83
C SER A 102 -3.78 -10.93 -7.15
N ILE A 103 -4.78 -10.07 -7.33
CA ILE A 103 -6.13 -10.30 -6.77
C ILE A 103 -6.76 -11.55 -7.37
N LEU A 104 -6.66 -11.75 -8.69
CA LEU A 104 -7.21 -12.94 -9.35
C LEU A 104 -6.60 -14.22 -8.77
N PHE A 105 -5.27 -14.33 -8.70
CA PHE A 105 -4.62 -15.52 -8.16
C PHE A 105 -4.83 -15.69 -6.65
N CYS A 106 -4.82 -14.60 -5.88
CA CYS A 106 -5.07 -14.64 -4.45
C CYS A 106 -6.52 -15.06 -4.13
N ALA A 107 -7.49 -14.56 -4.89
CA ALA A 107 -8.89 -14.95 -4.73
C ALA A 107 -9.10 -16.42 -5.09
N MET A 108 -8.52 -16.90 -6.21
CA MET A 108 -8.60 -18.32 -6.60
C MET A 108 -7.93 -19.23 -5.57
N GLY A 109 -6.73 -18.89 -5.12
CA GLY A 109 -6.01 -19.66 -4.09
C GLY A 109 -6.73 -19.65 -2.75
N GLY A 110 -7.15 -18.46 -2.28
CA GLY A 110 -7.90 -18.31 -1.04
C GLY A 110 -9.22 -19.07 -1.06
N TYR A 111 -9.96 -19.03 -2.17
CA TYR A 111 -11.18 -19.81 -2.37
C TYR A 111 -10.91 -21.32 -2.31
N ALA A 112 -9.84 -21.79 -2.96
CA ALA A 112 -9.44 -23.19 -2.92
C ALA A 112 -9.15 -23.68 -1.48
N PHE A 113 -8.46 -22.87 -0.67
CA PHE A 113 -8.14 -23.19 0.73
C PHE A 113 -9.35 -23.11 1.68
N ALA A 114 -10.29 -22.21 1.40
CA ALA A 114 -11.48 -21.97 2.21
C ALA A 114 -12.57 -23.03 1.96
N VAL A 115 -12.82 -23.39 0.70
CA VAL A 115 -13.93 -24.27 0.33
C VAL A 115 -13.53 -25.73 0.23
N TYR A 116 -12.34 -26.05 -0.30
CA TYR A 116 -11.94 -27.44 -0.53
C TYR A 116 -11.07 -28.00 0.60
N THR A 117 -11.32 -29.25 0.98
CA THR A 117 -10.52 -30.02 1.93
C THR A 117 -9.72 -31.10 1.19
N PHE A 118 -8.42 -30.89 1.02
CA PHE A 118 -7.52 -31.82 0.33
C PHE A 118 -6.38 -32.29 1.24
N ARG A 119 -5.84 -33.49 0.96
CA ARG A 119 -4.88 -34.25 1.82
C ARG A 119 -3.47 -33.64 1.95
N GLY A 120 -3.25 -32.39 1.53
CA GLY A 120 -1.99 -31.64 1.66
C GLY A 120 -2.15 -30.20 2.11
N LYS A 121 -3.37 -29.78 2.51
CA LYS A 121 -3.72 -28.38 2.77
C LYS A 121 -2.79 -27.68 3.77
N ASN A 122 -2.51 -28.36 4.89
CA ASN A 122 -1.69 -27.80 5.96
C ASN A 122 -0.23 -27.65 5.55
N ALA A 123 0.30 -28.56 4.72
CA ALA A 123 1.67 -28.48 4.24
C ALA A 123 1.85 -27.29 3.28
N ILE A 124 0.95 -27.11 2.32
CA ILE A 124 1.02 -25.97 1.38
C ILE A 124 0.83 -24.64 2.13
N PHE A 125 -0.11 -24.60 3.09
CA PHE A 125 -0.33 -23.41 3.92
C PHE A 125 0.92 -23.06 4.77
N ALA A 126 1.56 -24.04 5.39
CA ALA A 126 2.81 -23.83 6.12
C ALA A 126 3.95 -23.33 5.22
N THR A 127 4.01 -23.84 3.98
CA THR A 127 5.02 -23.39 2.99
C THR A 127 4.77 -21.94 2.55
N MET A 128 3.49 -21.55 2.36
CA MET A 128 3.09 -20.14 2.15
C MET A 128 3.63 -19.25 3.27
N LEU A 129 3.32 -19.60 4.52
CA LEU A 129 3.75 -18.82 5.68
C LEU A 129 5.28 -18.74 5.78
N ALA A 130 5.98 -19.84 5.55
CA ALA A 130 7.44 -19.87 5.54
C ALA A 130 8.02 -18.91 4.50
N SER A 131 7.41 -18.83 3.31
CA SER A 131 7.87 -17.90 2.26
C SER A 131 7.66 -16.41 2.62
N MET A 132 6.68 -16.07 3.46
CA MET A 132 6.49 -14.69 3.97
C MET A 132 7.63 -14.24 4.88
N MET A 133 8.27 -15.18 5.58
CA MET A 133 9.37 -14.88 6.51
C MET A 133 10.67 -14.56 5.76
N VAL A 134 10.76 -14.92 4.47
CA VAL A 134 11.93 -14.61 3.65
C VAL A 134 11.87 -13.13 3.28
N PRO A 135 12.90 -12.33 3.65
CA PRO A 135 12.88 -10.91 3.36
C PRO A 135 12.95 -10.68 1.83
N PRO A 136 12.10 -9.79 1.28
CA PRO A 136 11.94 -9.63 -0.17
C PRO A 136 13.20 -9.13 -0.88
N VAL A 137 14.14 -8.53 -0.14
CA VAL A 137 15.41 -8.02 -0.67
C VAL A 137 16.33 -9.16 -1.15
N LEU A 138 16.27 -10.35 -0.53
CA LEU A 138 17.13 -11.48 -0.89
C LEU A 138 16.85 -12.02 -2.29
N GLY A 139 15.62 -11.89 -2.78
CA GLY A 139 15.23 -12.33 -4.12
C GLY A 139 15.67 -11.37 -5.23
N LEU A 140 16.15 -10.17 -4.91
CA LEU A 140 16.49 -9.15 -5.91
C LEU A 140 17.66 -9.57 -6.81
N ILE A 141 18.75 -10.00 -6.20
CA ILE A 141 19.99 -10.39 -6.88
C ILE A 141 19.76 -11.59 -7.82
N PRO A 142 19.19 -12.72 -7.36
CA PRO A 142 18.96 -13.85 -8.25
C PRO A 142 17.98 -13.51 -9.37
N TYR A 143 16.98 -12.68 -9.11
CA TYR A 143 16.06 -12.21 -10.15
C TYR A 143 16.78 -11.40 -11.23
N TYR A 144 17.65 -10.46 -10.83
CA TYR A 144 18.44 -9.67 -11.77
C TYR A 144 19.30 -10.56 -12.67
N LEU A 145 19.98 -11.56 -12.08
CA LEU A 145 20.78 -12.52 -12.84
C LEU A 145 19.93 -13.26 -13.88
N ILE A 146 18.74 -13.75 -13.51
CA ILE A 146 17.84 -14.46 -14.44
C ILE A 146 17.44 -13.56 -15.62
N ILE A 147 17.06 -12.30 -15.36
CA ILE A 147 16.70 -11.35 -16.42
C ILE A 147 17.89 -11.00 -17.31
N GLN A 148 19.08 -10.89 -16.72
CA GLN A 148 20.32 -10.70 -17.45
C GLN A 148 20.64 -11.90 -18.36
N PHE A 149 20.52 -13.12 -17.86
CA PHE A 149 20.68 -14.34 -18.66
C PHE A 149 19.67 -14.43 -19.80
N LEU A 150 18.44 -13.97 -19.57
CA LEU A 150 17.39 -13.94 -20.59
C LEU A 150 17.57 -12.80 -21.61
N GLY A 151 18.50 -11.86 -21.39
CA GLY A 151 18.69 -10.69 -22.25
C GLY A 151 17.53 -9.69 -22.23
N LEU A 152 16.68 -9.76 -21.20
CA LEU A 152 15.49 -8.90 -21.06
C LEU A 152 15.78 -7.58 -20.33
N LEU A 153 17.05 -7.26 -20.09
CA LEU A 153 17.44 -6.01 -19.42
C LEU A 153 16.87 -4.80 -20.18
N ASP A 154 16.42 -3.80 -19.42
CA ASP A 154 15.79 -2.56 -19.92
C ASP A 154 14.50 -2.73 -20.75
N THR A 155 13.83 -3.89 -20.62
CA THR A 155 12.50 -4.12 -21.24
C THR A 155 11.36 -3.96 -20.24
N HIS A 156 10.19 -3.53 -20.72
CA HIS A 156 8.96 -3.47 -19.89
C HIS A 156 8.56 -4.86 -19.37
N LEU A 157 8.88 -5.91 -20.14
CA LEU A 157 8.68 -7.30 -19.78
C LEU A 157 9.45 -7.69 -18.52
N ALA A 158 10.70 -7.24 -18.36
CA ALA A 158 11.49 -7.50 -17.15
C ALA A 158 10.91 -6.86 -15.89
N ILE A 159 10.19 -5.76 -16.02
CA ILE A 159 9.51 -5.11 -14.88
C ILE A 159 8.22 -5.87 -14.56
N TRP A 160 7.47 -6.25 -15.60
CA TRP A 160 6.23 -7.00 -15.44
C TRP A 160 6.49 -8.35 -14.81
N SER A 161 7.35 -9.18 -15.40
CA SER A 161 7.63 -10.54 -14.94
C SER A 161 8.01 -10.60 -13.47
N ARG A 162 8.71 -9.58 -12.95
CA ARG A 162 9.09 -9.50 -11.54
C ARG A 162 7.88 -9.49 -10.62
N LEU A 163 6.81 -8.83 -11.03
CA LEU A 163 5.61 -8.65 -10.24
C LEU A 163 4.80 -9.94 -10.16
N GLN A 164 4.73 -10.73 -11.24
CA GLN A 164 4.08 -12.04 -11.21
C GLN A 164 4.93 -13.14 -10.57
N LEU A 165 6.26 -13.05 -10.64
CA LEU A 165 7.18 -14.04 -10.07
C LEU A 165 7.42 -13.87 -8.56
N ARG A 166 6.81 -12.85 -7.93
CA ARG A 166 6.78 -12.79 -6.47
C ARG A 166 5.94 -13.96 -5.96
N PRO A 167 6.52 -14.90 -5.20
CA PRO A 167 5.72 -15.97 -4.61
C PRO A 167 4.62 -15.35 -3.74
N LEU A 168 3.37 -15.67 -4.06
CA LEU A 168 2.25 -15.53 -3.13
C LEU A 168 2.62 -16.37 -1.89
N PRO A 169 2.73 -15.84 -0.66
CA PRO A 169 2.29 -14.57 -0.09
C PRO A 169 3.48 -13.70 0.39
N SER A 170 3.54 -12.45 -0.05
CA SER A 170 4.32 -11.37 0.59
C SER A 170 3.54 -10.08 0.39
N PHE A 171 2.37 -10.02 1.04
CA PHE A 171 1.80 -8.73 1.47
C PHE A 171 2.69 -8.17 2.57
#